data_AF-A0A920KRH0-F1
#
_entry.id   AF-A0A920KRH0-F1
#
_cell.length_a   1.000
_cell.length_b   1.000
_cell.length_c   1.000
_cell.angle_alpha   90.00
_cell.angle_beta   90.00
_cell.angle_gamma   90.00
#
_symmetry.space_group_name_H-M   'P 1'
#
loop_
_entity.id
_entity.type
_entity.pdbx_description
1 polymer ?
#
loop_
_entity_poly.entity_id
_entity_poly.type
_entity_poly.pdbx_seq_one_letter_code
_entity_poly.pdbx_strand_id
1 'polypeptide(L)'
;MNLEPFLFPAEYDDGLSIEIQVNPEFGSPENAQFYALKYAEVIGRLTTELRKDVQTSWIHRGDEPFGGGNNNLLIHTDWSEKNYEDQGILEETLVHEAAHTSLDSYHAESKGWLEAQNLDCEFISDYARDYPIREDIAESYLPYLAVRYRSDRISESLKKTIEEAIPNRIKYFDNQNFNMYPIN
;
A
#
# COMPACT_ATOMS: atom_id res chain seq x y z
N MET A 1 -25.47 -7.36 19.48
CA MET A 1 -24.79 -6.20 20.06
C MET A 1 -24.23 -5.42 18.89
N ASN A 2 -24.58 -4.13 18.77
CA ASN A 2 -23.84 -3.24 17.88
C ASN A 2 -22.55 -2.89 18.62
N LEU A 3 -21.42 -3.30 18.05
CA LEU A 3 -20.10 -2.92 18.53
C LEU A 3 -19.73 -1.63 17.79
N GLU A 4 -19.68 -0.51 18.52
CA GLU A 4 -19.30 0.79 17.95
C GLU A 4 -17.76 0.92 18.00
N PRO A 5 -17.10 1.27 16.88
CA PRO A 5 -15.66 1.51 16.86
C PRO A 5 -15.28 2.82 17.54
N PHE A 6 -14.03 2.90 18.01
CA PHE A 6 -13.39 4.17 18.35
C PHE A 6 -12.96 4.86 17.04
N LEU A 7 -13.40 6.10 16.84
CA LEU A 7 -13.14 6.87 15.63
C LEU A 7 -12.08 7.94 15.87
N PHE A 8 -11.09 8.00 15.00
CA PHE A 8 -10.02 9.00 15.04
C PHE A 8 -9.82 9.60 13.65
N PRO A 9 -9.98 10.93 13.47
CA PRO A 9 -9.55 11.57 12.24
C PRO A 9 -8.01 11.65 12.21
N ALA A 10 -7.42 11.33 11.06
CA ALA A 10 -6.02 11.61 10.78
C ALA A 10 -5.95 12.59 9.61
N GLU A 11 -5.31 13.74 9.84
CA GLU A 11 -5.12 14.82 8.87
C GLU A 11 -3.65 14.89 8.47
N TYR A 12 -3.39 15.04 7.17
CA TYR A 12 -2.05 15.08 6.61
C TYR A 12 -1.73 16.46 6.01
N ASP A 13 -0.45 16.77 5.91
CA ASP A 13 0.08 18.07 5.46
C ASP A 13 -0.11 18.36 3.96
N ASP A 14 -0.36 17.33 3.16
CA ASP A 14 -0.82 17.43 1.77
C ASP A 14 -2.32 17.72 1.64
N GLY A 15 -3.03 17.86 2.77
CA GLY A 15 -4.45 18.20 2.84
C GLY A 15 -5.39 17.00 2.73
N LEU A 16 -4.86 15.78 2.62
CA LEU A 16 -5.68 14.56 2.70
C LEU A 16 -6.04 14.24 4.15
N SER A 17 -7.16 13.55 4.34
CA SER A 17 -7.60 13.07 5.64
C SER A 17 -8.22 11.68 5.53
N ILE A 18 -8.04 10.85 6.55
CA ILE A 18 -8.66 9.53 6.66
C ILE A 18 -9.36 9.39 8.02
N GLU A 19 -10.45 8.62 8.06
CA GLU A 19 -11.07 8.19 9.31
C GLU A 19 -10.53 6.82 9.73
N ILE A 20 -9.82 6.78 10.85
CA ILE A 20 -9.32 5.54 11.43
C ILE A 20 -10.36 5.01 12.42
N GLN A 21 -10.79 3.77 12.18
CA GLN A 21 -11.80 3.08 12.97
C GLN A 21 -11.13 1.91 13.69
N VAL A 22 -11.03 2.00 15.01
CA VAL A 22 -10.43 0.95 15.84
C VAL A 22 -11.52 0.18 16.56
N ASN A 23 -11.53 -1.13 16.39
CA ASN A 23 -12.57 -2.00 16.95
C ASN A 23 -12.63 -1.90 18.50
N PRO A 24 -13.80 -2.03 19.14
CA PRO A 24 -13.90 -1.98 20.61
C PRO A 24 -13.12 -3.07 21.37
N GLU A 25 -12.64 -4.12 20.69
CA GLU A 25 -11.78 -5.16 21.29
C GLU A 25 -10.44 -4.65 21.88
N PHE A 26 -10.05 -3.42 21.56
CA PHE A 26 -8.90 -2.74 22.17
C PHE A 26 -9.21 -2.19 23.58
N GLY A 27 -10.46 -2.29 24.03
CA GLY A 27 -10.89 -2.15 25.42
C GLY A 27 -11.12 -0.72 25.89
N SER A 28 -10.25 0.23 25.53
CA SER A 28 -10.39 1.65 25.93
C SER A 28 -10.02 2.61 24.79
N PRO A 29 -10.53 3.86 24.82
CA PRO A 29 -10.13 4.90 23.88
C PRO A 29 -8.63 5.15 23.85
N GLU A 30 -7.95 5.07 24.99
CA GLU A 30 -6.50 5.30 25.09
C GLU A 30 -5.70 4.21 24.37
N ASN A 31 -6.08 2.94 24.56
CA ASN A 31 -5.47 1.83 23.83
C ASN A 31 -5.77 1.93 22.33
N ALA A 32 -7.02 2.28 21.98
CA ALA A 32 -7.40 2.44 20.59
C ALA A 32 -6.62 3.58 19.90
N GLN A 33 -6.42 4.70 20.61
CA GLN A 33 -5.66 5.84 20.13
C GLN A 33 -4.19 5.48 19.88
N PHE A 34 -3.59 4.61 20.72
CA PHE A 34 -2.23 4.12 20.51
C PHE A 34 -2.07 3.45 19.14
N TYR A 35 -2.97 2.52 18.79
CA TYR A 35 -2.93 1.87 17.48
C TYR A 35 -3.29 2.83 16.35
N ALA A 36 -4.29 3.70 16.54
CA ALA A 36 -4.65 4.70 15.55
C ALA A 36 -3.47 5.62 15.20
N LEU A 37 -2.73 6.12 16.19
CA LEU A 37 -1.56 6.97 15.97
C LEU A 37 -0.43 6.23 15.23
N LYS A 38 -0.15 4.98 15.62
CA LYS A 38 0.88 4.14 14.97
C LYS A 38 0.61 4.01 13.48
N TYR A 39 -0.60 3.56 13.10
CA TYR A 39 -0.91 3.33 11.70
C TYR A 39 -1.18 4.63 10.94
N ALA A 40 -1.69 5.69 11.60
CA ALA A 40 -1.78 7.01 10.99
C ALA A 40 -0.41 7.50 10.51
N GLU A 41 0.64 7.31 11.32
CA GLU A 41 2.01 7.69 10.98
C GLU A 41 2.54 6.90 9.77
N VAL A 42 2.38 5.57 9.77
CA VAL A 42 2.86 4.74 8.65
C VAL A 42 2.09 5.07 7.36
N ILE A 43 0.77 5.21 7.43
CA ILE A 43 -0.05 5.61 6.27
C ILE A 43 0.40 6.99 5.77
N GLY A 44 0.69 7.93 6.66
CA GLY A 44 1.14 9.29 6.30
C GLY A 44 2.47 9.36 5.54
N ARG A 45 3.29 8.30 5.58
CA ARG A 45 4.54 8.22 4.82
C ARG A 45 4.33 7.74 3.39
N LEU A 46 3.20 7.08 3.11
CA LEU A 46 2.83 6.69 1.76
C LEU A 46 2.66 7.93 0.87
N THR A 47 2.93 7.77 -0.42
CA THR A 47 2.71 8.86 -1.39
C THR A 47 1.28 9.37 -1.34
N THR A 48 1.10 10.65 -1.67
CA THR A 48 -0.23 11.26 -1.88
C THR A 48 -1.02 10.44 -2.89
N GLU A 49 -0.37 9.95 -3.95
CA GLU A 49 -0.99 9.09 -4.95
C GLU A 49 -1.63 7.83 -4.34
N LEU A 50 -0.92 7.14 -3.45
CA LEU A 50 -1.43 5.95 -2.77
C LEU A 50 -2.51 6.27 -1.73
N ARG A 51 -2.50 7.48 -1.17
CA ARG A 51 -3.50 7.91 -0.18
C ARG A 51 -4.77 8.50 -0.79
N LYS A 52 -4.75 8.92 -2.07
CA LYS A 52 -5.79 9.77 -2.68
C LYS A 52 -7.22 9.22 -2.56
N ASP A 53 -7.38 7.90 -2.60
CA ASP A 53 -8.69 7.24 -2.51
C ASP A 53 -8.89 6.47 -1.20
N VAL A 54 -7.94 6.53 -0.27
CA VAL A 54 -8.10 5.98 1.08
C VAL A 54 -9.00 6.94 1.86
N GLN A 55 -10.18 6.48 2.27
CA GLN A 55 -11.12 7.27 3.09
C GLN A 55 -11.15 6.78 4.53
N THR A 56 -11.00 5.47 4.72
CA THR A 56 -11.06 4.85 6.04
C THR A 56 -9.91 3.87 6.26
N SER A 57 -9.60 3.57 7.52
CA SER A 57 -8.79 2.41 7.89
C SER A 57 -9.45 1.67 9.03
N TRP A 58 -9.57 0.36 8.91
CA TRP A 58 -10.17 -0.51 9.92
C TRP A 58 -9.09 -1.27 10.65
N ILE A 59 -9.01 -1.07 11.96
CA ILE A 59 -8.00 -1.69 12.82
C ILE A 59 -8.67 -2.71 13.74
N HIS A 60 -8.26 -3.95 13.57
CA HIS A 60 -8.72 -5.11 14.31
C HIS A 60 -7.53 -5.82 15.00
N ARG A 61 -7.79 -6.54 16.08
CA ARG A 61 -6.94 -7.65 16.49
C ARG A 61 -7.08 -8.81 15.49
N GLY A 62 -6.31 -9.87 15.68
CA GLY A 62 -6.36 -11.07 14.85
C GLY A 62 -5.08 -11.33 14.05
N ASP A 63 -4.93 -12.59 13.68
CA ASP A 63 -3.77 -13.15 12.95
C ASP A 63 -4.18 -13.41 11.49
N GLU A 64 -4.62 -12.35 10.79
CA GLU A 64 -4.97 -12.35 9.36
C GLU A 64 -4.15 -11.26 8.64
N PRO A 65 -3.81 -11.41 7.34
CA PRO A 65 -3.06 -10.40 6.61
C PRO A 65 -3.84 -9.09 6.44
N PHE A 66 -3.12 -8.03 6.06
CA PHE A 66 -3.76 -6.76 5.73
C PHE A 66 -4.57 -6.89 4.43
N GLY A 67 -5.40 -5.88 4.17
CA GLY A 67 -6.17 -5.80 2.93
C GLY A 67 -6.42 -4.36 2.49
N GLY A 68 -6.50 -4.17 1.18
CA GLY A 68 -6.82 -2.91 0.52
C GLY A 68 -8.02 -3.03 -0.42
N GLY A 69 -8.60 -1.88 -0.76
CA GLY A 69 -9.76 -1.75 -1.65
C GLY A 69 -10.97 -1.11 -0.95
N ASN A 70 -12.04 -0.84 -1.70
CA ASN A 70 -13.26 -0.20 -1.18
C ASN A 70 -12.99 1.10 -0.38
N ASN A 71 -12.02 1.90 -0.84
CA ASN A 71 -11.57 3.12 -0.17
C ASN A 71 -11.11 2.89 1.29
N ASN A 72 -10.63 1.69 1.62
CA ASN A 72 -10.28 1.26 2.97
C ASN A 72 -8.93 0.54 3.03
N LEU A 73 -8.25 0.68 4.17
CA LEU A 73 -7.12 -0.17 4.58
C LEU A 73 -7.51 -0.99 5.80
N LEU A 74 -7.55 -2.32 5.64
CA LEU A 74 -7.80 -3.29 6.71
C LEU A 74 -6.49 -3.72 7.35
N ILE A 75 -6.42 -3.58 8.67
CA ILE A 75 -5.22 -3.81 9.48
C ILE A 75 -5.56 -4.76 10.62
N HIS A 76 -4.76 -5.82 10.74
CA HIS A 76 -4.82 -6.81 11.82
C HIS A 76 -3.55 -6.76 12.67
N THR A 77 -3.68 -6.29 13.91
CA THR A 77 -2.51 -5.94 14.75
C THR A 77 -1.66 -7.13 15.14
N ASP A 78 -2.28 -8.28 15.45
CA ASP A 78 -1.52 -9.45 15.90
C ASP A 78 -0.70 -10.05 14.74
N TRP A 79 -1.24 -10.02 13.52
CA TRP A 79 -0.51 -10.38 12.31
C TRP A 79 0.62 -9.39 12.00
N SER A 80 0.37 -8.08 12.13
CA SER A 80 1.36 -7.01 11.94
C SER A 80 2.59 -7.22 12.84
N GLU A 81 2.37 -7.39 14.13
CA GLU A 81 3.41 -7.60 15.14
C GLU A 81 4.22 -8.87 14.84
N LYS A 82 3.55 -9.95 14.44
CA LYS A 82 4.17 -11.25 14.20
C LYS A 82 4.92 -11.35 12.86
N ASN A 83 4.44 -10.69 11.81
CA ASN A 83 4.90 -10.95 10.44
C ASN A 83 5.52 -9.72 9.76
N TYR A 84 5.21 -8.49 10.15
CA TYR A 84 5.65 -7.31 9.39
C TYR A 84 6.64 -6.43 10.15
N GLU A 85 6.41 -6.20 11.43
CA GLU A 85 7.15 -5.19 12.19
C GLU A 85 8.59 -5.61 12.46
N ASP A 86 8.81 -6.84 12.93
CA ASP A 86 10.16 -7.37 13.19
C ASP A 86 10.99 -7.53 11.90
N GLN A 87 10.31 -7.67 10.75
CA GLN A 87 10.96 -7.72 9.44
C GLN A 87 11.19 -6.31 8.85
N GLY A 88 10.60 -5.28 9.45
CA GLY A 88 10.70 -3.91 8.96
C GLY A 88 9.94 -3.66 7.66
N ILE A 89 8.92 -4.46 7.33
CA ILE A 89 8.15 -4.40 6.06
C ILE A 89 6.74 -3.86 6.21
N LEU A 90 6.40 -3.25 7.35
CA LEU A 90 5.05 -2.75 7.62
C LEU A 90 4.62 -1.67 6.62
N GLU A 91 5.53 -0.75 6.28
CA GLU A 91 5.27 0.33 5.32
C GLU A 91 5.13 -0.24 3.91
N GLU A 92 5.98 -1.18 3.53
CA GLU A 92 5.95 -1.91 2.27
C GLU A 92 4.64 -2.68 2.05
N THR A 93 4.12 -3.35 3.10
CA THR A 93 2.80 -3.99 3.02
C THR A 93 1.70 -2.97 2.79
N LEU A 94 1.73 -1.82 3.48
CA LEU A 94 0.74 -0.77 3.29
C LEU A 94 0.85 -0.07 1.92
N VAL A 95 2.05 -0.02 1.31
CA VAL A 95 2.21 0.39 -0.09
C VAL A 95 1.40 -0.52 -1.01
N HIS A 96 1.49 -1.84 -0.82
CA HIS A 96 0.73 -2.83 -1.59
C HIS A 96 -0.79 -2.64 -1.41
N GLU A 97 -1.28 -2.59 -0.18
CA GLU A 97 -2.73 -2.45 0.07
C GLU A 97 -3.29 -1.09 -0.41
N ALA A 98 -2.51 -0.02 -0.28
CA ALA A 98 -2.91 1.29 -0.78
C ALA A 98 -2.89 1.35 -2.31
N ALA A 99 -2.05 0.56 -2.99
CA ALA A 99 -2.08 0.43 -4.43
C ALA A 99 -3.39 -0.19 -4.92
N HIS A 100 -3.88 -1.25 -4.26
CA HIS A 100 -5.23 -1.77 -4.54
C HIS A 100 -6.31 -0.70 -4.39
N THR A 101 -6.18 0.12 -3.35
CA THR A 101 -7.18 1.12 -3.01
C THR A 101 -7.21 2.28 -4.01
N SER A 102 -6.05 2.77 -4.42
CA SER A 102 -5.91 4.04 -5.14
C SER A 102 -5.49 3.90 -6.61
N LEU A 103 -5.02 2.72 -7.04
CA LEU A 103 -4.51 2.54 -8.40
C LEU A 103 -5.37 1.59 -9.24
N ASP A 104 -5.84 0.47 -8.68
CA ASP A 104 -6.46 -0.61 -9.46
C ASP A 104 -7.62 -0.14 -10.34
N SER A 105 -8.55 0.63 -9.76
CA SER A 105 -9.76 1.09 -10.47
C SER A 105 -9.47 1.98 -11.69
N TYR A 106 -8.31 2.63 -11.74
CA TYR A 106 -7.91 3.48 -12.87
C TYR A 106 -7.00 2.75 -13.86
N HIS A 107 -6.25 1.75 -13.39
CA HIS A 107 -5.07 1.28 -14.10
C HIS A 107 -5.10 -0.22 -14.42
N ALA A 108 -5.64 -1.09 -13.55
CA ALA A 108 -5.50 -2.54 -13.65
C ALA A 108 -6.02 -3.12 -14.97
N GLU A 109 -7.12 -2.55 -15.48
CA GLU A 109 -7.72 -2.92 -16.77
C GLU A 109 -7.51 -1.86 -17.86
N SER A 110 -6.69 -0.84 -17.59
CA SER A 110 -6.40 0.20 -18.57
C SER A 110 -5.61 -0.38 -19.75
N LYS A 111 -5.89 0.12 -20.96
CA LYS A 111 -5.18 -0.33 -22.16
C LYS A 111 -3.65 -0.18 -22.02
N GLY A 112 -3.18 0.91 -21.43
CA GLY A 112 -1.75 1.19 -21.28
C GLY A 112 -1.07 0.21 -20.31
N TRP A 113 -1.73 -0.15 -19.21
CA TRP A 113 -1.20 -1.13 -18.26
C TRP A 113 -1.16 -2.52 -18.88
N LEU A 114 -2.26 -2.95 -19.51
CA LEU A 114 -2.33 -4.25 -20.17
C LEU A 114 -1.31 -4.37 -21.31
N GLU A 115 -1.04 -3.29 -22.04
CA GLU A 115 0.02 -3.26 -23.04
C GLU A 115 1.41 -3.40 -22.41
N ALA A 116 1.69 -2.67 -21.32
CA ALA A 116 2.94 -2.80 -20.58
C ALA A 116 3.14 -4.23 -20.03
N GLN A 117 2.12 -4.81 -19.42
CA GLN A 117 2.11 -6.19 -18.93
C GLN A 117 2.43 -7.20 -20.04
N ASN A 118 1.88 -7.03 -21.25
CA ASN A 118 2.14 -7.93 -22.39
C ASN A 118 3.54 -7.75 -23.02
N LEU A 119 4.16 -6.58 -22.87
CA LEU A 119 5.48 -6.29 -23.41
C LEU A 119 6.62 -6.76 -22.48
N ASP A 120 6.35 -6.86 -21.19
CA ASP A 120 7.27 -7.45 -20.23
C ASP A 120 7.21 -8.98 -20.29
N CYS A 121 8.37 -9.63 -20.36
CA CYS A 121 8.44 -11.09 -20.46
C CYS A 121 8.19 -11.79 -19.12
N GLU A 122 8.23 -11.06 -18.01
CA GLU A 122 8.18 -11.58 -16.64
C GLU A 122 7.22 -10.76 -15.77
N PHE A 123 6.84 -11.36 -14.64
CA PHE A 123 6.16 -10.68 -13.53
C PHE A 123 7.14 -10.57 -12.36
N ILE A 124 6.93 -9.58 -11.49
CA ILE A 124 7.81 -9.39 -10.33
C ILE A 124 7.68 -10.51 -9.29
N SER A 125 6.52 -11.18 -9.24
CA SER A 125 6.24 -12.28 -8.33
C SER A 125 5.33 -13.34 -8.97
N ASP A 126 5.33 -14.55 -8.40
CA ASP A 126 4.39 -15.61 -8.77
C ASP A 126 2.93 -15.17 -8.55
N TYR A 127 2.68 -14.39 -7.49
CA TYR A 127 1.34 -13.92 -7.16
C TYR A 127 0.81 -12.92 -8.18
N ALA A 128 1.65 -11.96 -8.59
CA ALA A 128 1.36 -11.04 -9.69
C ALA A 128 1.06 -11.79 -11.00
N ARG A 129 1.83 -12.84 -11.33
CA ARG A 129 1.60 -13.67 -12.53
C ARG A 129 0.29 -14.42 -12.46
N ASP A 130 -0.01 -15.03 -11.31
CA ASP A 130 -1.17 -15.91 -11.16
C ASP A 130 -2.48 -15.10 -11.07
N TYR A 131 -2.42 -13.83 -10.66
CA TYR A 131 -3.57 -12.92 -10.55
C TYR A 131 -3.30 -11.54 -11.20
N PRO A 132 -3.04 -11.48 -12.51
CA PRO A 132 -2.43 -10.32 -13.16
C PRO A 132 -3.33 -9.08 -13.26
N ILE A 133 -4.64 -9.25 -13.15
CA ILE A 133 -5.59 -8.12 -13.08
C ILE A 133 -5.70 -7.58 -11.66
N ARG A 134 -5.57 -8.43 -10.64
CA ARG A 134 -5.78 -8.03 -9.25
C ARG A 134 -4.48 -7.56 -8.61
N GLU A 135 -3.38 -8.28 -8.82
CA GLU A 135 -2.19 -8.18 -7.98
C GLU A 135 -1.01 -7.50 -8.68
N ASP A 136 -0.97 -7.49 -10.01
CA ASP A 136 0.21 -7.04 -10.74
C ASP A 136 0.55 -5.56 -10.50
N ILE A 137 -0.44 -4.69 -10.34
CA ILE A 137 -0.20 -3.29 -9.98
C ILE A 137 0.37 -3.18 -8.57
N ALA A 138 -0.30 -3.77 -7.58
CA ALA A 138 0.10 -3.69 -6.18
C ALA A 138 1.50 -4.28 -5.95
N GLU A 139 1.77 -5.43 -6.56
CA GLU A 139 3.07 -6.10 -6.50
C GLU A 139 4.16 -5.34 -7.26
N SER A 140 3.85 -4.71 -8.40
CA SER A 140 4.84 -3.97 -9.20
C SER A 140 5.15 -2.57 -8.64
N TYR A 141 4.22 -1.95 -7.93
CA TYR A 141 4.35 -0.55 -7.51
C TYR A 141 5.44 -0.35 -6.45
N LEU A 142 5.55 -1.26 -5.47
CA LEU A 142 6.60 -1.18 -4.45
C LEU A 142 8.04 -1.29 -5.04
N PRO A 143 8.36 -2.29 -5.88
CA PRO A 143 9.63 -2.36 -6.62
C PRO A 143 9.89 -1.11 -7.47
N TYR A 144 8.85 -0.57 -8.11
CA TYR A 144 8.95 0.69 -8.84
C TYR A 144 9.39 1.85 -7.93
N LEU A 145 8.77 2.00 -6.75
CA LEU A 145 9.17 2.99 -5.75
C LEU A 145 10.63 2.79 -5.30
N ALA A 146 11.02 1.54 -5.07
CA ALA A 146 12.38 1.20 -4.68
C ALA A 146 13.40 1.60 -5.75
N VAL A 147 13.12 1.31 -7.03
CA VAL A 147 14.01 1.64 -8.15
C VAL A 147 14.09 3.15 -8.40
N ARG A 148 12.98 3.87 -8.33
CA ARG A 148 12.92 5.28 -8.74
C ARG A 148 13.19 6.28 -7.62
N TYR A 149 12.73 5.99 -6.40
CA TYR A 149 12.74 6.94 -5.30
C TYR A 149 13.63 6.51 -4.13
N ARG A 150 14.03 5.24 -4.06
CA ARG A 150 14.81 4.68 -2.95
C ARG A 150 15.93 3.76 -3.41
N SER A 151 16.55 4.05 -4.56
CA SER A 151 17.56 3.15 -5.13
C SER A 151 18.79 2.97 -4.26
N ASP A 152 19.06 3.93 -3.35
CA ASP A 152 20.12 3.86 -2.34
C ASP A 152 19.85 2.81 -1.23
N ARG A 153 18.62 2.30 -1.14
CA ARG A 153 18.16 1.31 -0.16
C ARG A 153 18.21 -0.12 -0.67
N ILE A 154 18.46 -0.33 -1.96
CA ILE A 154 18.56 -1.65 -2.59
C ILE A 154 19.93 -1.85 -3.21
N SER A 155 20.33 -3.11 -3.42
CA SER A 155 21.57 -3.38 -4.13
C SER A 155 21.44 -3.08 -5.62
N GLU A 156 22.55 -2.71 -6.26
CA GLU A 156 22.58 -2.48 -7.72
C GLU A 156 22.12 -3.72 -8.50
N SER A 157 22.44 -4.92 -8.00
CA SER A 157 21.98 -6.16 -8.63
C SER A 157 20.46 -6.33 -8.52
N LEU A 158 19.86 -6.00 -7.38
CA LEU A 158 18.41 -6.08 -7.21
C LEU A 158 17.70 -5.04 -8.08
N LYS A 159 18.20 -3.80 -8.09
CA LYS A 159 17.70 -2.74 -8.98
C LYS A 159 17.68 -3.21 -10.43
N LYS A 160 18.81 -3.74 -10.91
CA LYS A 160 18.93 -4.26 -12.27
C LYS A 160 17.94 -5.40 -12.54
N THR A 161 17.79 -6.34 -11.63
CA THR A 161 16.81 -7.42 -11.76
C THR A 161 15.38 -6.88 -11.93
N ILE A 162 14.99 -5.88 -11.12
CA ILE A 162 13.66 -5.26 -11.22
C ILE A 162 13.49 -4.54 -12.56
N GLU A 163 14.49 -3.73 -12.97
CA GLU A 163 14.46 -2.98 -14.23
C GLU A 163 14.45 -3.90 -15.47
N GLU A 164 15.08 -5.06 -15.40
CA GLU A 164 15.08 -6.06 -16.48
C GLU A 164 13.78 -6.90 -16.49
N ALA A 165 13.17 -7.16 -15.33
CA ALA A 165 11.96 -7.96 -15.23
C ALA A 165 10.70 -7.22 -15.72
N ILE A 166 10.53 -5.96 -15.32
CA ILE A 166 9.31 -5.18 -15.58
C ILE A 166 9.54 -3.78 -16.20
N PRO A 167 10.40 -3.64 -17.24
CA PRO A 167 10.78 -2.33 -17.78
C PRO A 167 9.59 -1.52 -18.32
N ASN A 168 8.60 -2.17 -18.93
CA ASN A 168 7.45 -1.47 -19.51
C ASN A 168 6.44 -1.06 -18.43
N ARG A 169 6.24 -1.84 -17.37
CA ARG A 169 5.42 -1.42 -16.22
C ARG A 169 6.05 -0.25 -15.48
N ILE A 170 7.37 -0.27 -15.26
CA ILE A 170 8.09 0.88 -14.69
C ILE A 170 7.90 2.11 -15.57
N LYS A 171 8.07 1.98 -16.89
CA LYS A 171 7.84 3.07 -17.84
C LYS A 171 6.38 3.54 -17.82
N TYR A 172 5.41 2.64 -17.63
CA TYR A 172 4.01 3.01 -17.49
C TYR A 172 3.82 3.92 -16.29
N PHE A 173 4.36 3.56 -15.11
CA PHE A 173 4.30 4.39 -13.91
C PHE A 173 5.05 5.72 -14.08
N ASP A 174 6.26 5.72 -14.68
CA ASP A 174 7.03 6.93 -14.99
C ASP A 174 6.25 7.95 -15.86
N ASN A 175 5.30 7.47 -16.68
CA ASN A 175 4.47 8.32 -17.54
C ASN A 175 3.19 8.81 -16.87
N GLN A 176 2.91 8.40 -15.63
CA GLN A 176 1.78 8.92 -14.87
C GLN A 176 2.18 10.23 -14.18
N ASN A 177 1.22 11.13 -14.01
CA ASN A 177 1.42 12.36 -13.25
C ASN A 177 1.07 12.14 -11.76
N PHE A 178 1.70 11.14 -11.15
CA PHE A 178 1.44 10.77 -9.77
C PHE A 178 2.03 11.78 -8.79
N ASN A 179 1.27 12.08 -7.73
CA ASN A 179 1.78 12.94 -6.67
C ASN A 179 2.58 12.10 -5.66
N MET A 180 3.90 12.25 -5.72
CA MET A 180 4.83 11.41 -4.94
C MET A 180 5.16 11.96 -3.55
N TYR A 181 4.62 13.11 -3.16
CA TYR A 181 4.82 13.63 -1.80
C TYR A 181 4.41 12.59 -0.74
N PRO A 182 5.19 12.32 0.32
CA PRO A 182 6.39 13.06 0.76
C PRO A 182 7.71 12.51 0.19
N ILE A 183 7.68 11.49 -0.66
CA ILE A 183 8.87 10.86 -1.22
C ILE A 183 9.28 11.56 -2.52
N ASN A 184 10.11 12.60 -2.40
CA ASN A 184 10.79 13.24 -3.53
C ASN A 184 12.24 12.76 -3.66
#